data_AF-A0A7V2TRL1-F1
#
_entry.id   AF-A0A7V2TRL1-F1
#
_cell.length_a   1.000
_cell.length_b   1.000
_cell.length_c   1.000
_cell.angle_alpha   90.00
_cell.angle_beta   90.00
_cell.angle_gamma   90.00
#
_symmetry.space_group_name_H-M   'P 1'
#
loop_
_entity.id
_entity.type
_entity.pdbx_description
1 polymer ?
#
loop_
_entity_poly.entity_id
_entity_poly.type
_entity_poly.pdbx_seq_one_letter_code
_entity_poly.pdbx_strand_id
1 'polypeptide(L)'
;MGSRITRRNWMLLSAAAGGTIGLAGSGTADPAQAQPLPAGGAAALPPAEYKLGMVTYQMGKDMTCDQLIELCRKTGLAGVELRTTHAHKVEDSLSAAERAEIRAKFADAGVAIAGLGTAFEFHSRNENKVRENIEGSKSYAKLA
;
A
#
# COMPACT_ATOMS: atom_id res chain seq x y z
N MET A 1 9.84 8.53 38.71
CA MET A 1 10.09 7.83 37.43
C MET A 1 8.76 7.66 36.71
N GLY A 2 8.44 8.50 35.73
CA GLY A 2 7.12 8.49 35.08
C GLY A 2 6.97 7.32 34.12
N SER A 3 6.00 6.44 34.38
CA SER A 3 5.62 5.36 33.45
C SER A 3 5.10 5.97 32.15
N ARG A 4 5.84 5.83 31.05
CA ARG A 4 5.37 6.25 29.72
C ARG A 4 4.43 5.17 29.18
N ILE A 5 3.14 5.49 29.11
CA ILE A 5 2.17 4.65 28.40
C ILE A 5 2.55 4.65 26.92
N THR A 6 2.90 3.47 26.40
CA THR A 6 3.20 3.29 24.98
C THR A 6 1.89 3.13 24.18
N ARG A 7 1.91 3.45 22.88
CA ARG A 7 0.75 3.25 21.98
C ARG A 7 0.22 1.81 22.04
N ARG A 8 1.10 0.83 22.25
CA ARG A 8 0.76 -0.59 22.38
C ARG A 8 0.00 -0.87 23.68
N ASN A 9 0.45 -0.31 24.80
CA ASN A 9 -0.26 -0.41 26.08
C ASN A 9 -1.62 0.27 26.04
N TRP A 10 -1.72 1.41 25.33
CA TRP A 10 -2.98 2.13 25.17
C TRP A 10 -3.99 1.32 24.35
N MET A 11 -3.58 0.75 23.20
CA MET A 11 -4.46 -0.07 22.37
C MET A 11 -4.97 -1.33 23.10
N LEU A 12 -4.09 -2.00 23.86
CA LEU A 12 -4.47 -3.15 24.70
C LEU A 12 -5.46 -2.75 25.81
N LEU A 13 -5.29 -1.58 26.43
CA LEU A 13 -6.22 -1.08 27.44
C LEU A 13 -7.61 -0.78 26.85
N SER A 14 -7.67 -0.17 25.66
CA SER A 14 -8.94 0.19 25.01
C SER A 14 -9.72 -1.02 24.47
N ALA A 15 -9.05 -2.11 24.09
CA ALA A 15 -9.74 -3.33 23.66
C ALA A 15 -10.51 -4.00 24.82
N ALA A 16 -10.06 -3.81 26.07
CA ALA A 16 -10.77 -4.30 27.26
C ALA A 16 -12.03 -3.46 27.60
N ALA A 17 -12.14 -2.23 27.09
CA ALA A 17 -13.28 -1.34 27.37
C ALA A 17 -14.44 -1.50 26.37
N GLY A 18 -14.24 -2.16 25.23
CA GLY A 18 -15.22 -2.27 24.15
C GLY A 18 -16.36 -3.28 24.36
N GLY A 19 -16.39 -4.01 25.48
CA GLY A 19 -17.38 -5.06 25.75
C GLY A 19 -18.72 -4.60 26.33
N THR A 20 -19.04 -3.30 26.36
CA THR A 20 -20.23 -2.78 27.08
C THR A 20 -21.14 -1.90 26.21
N ILE A 21 -21.43 -2.30 24.98
CA ILE A 21 -22.59 -1.75 24.26
C ILE A 21 -23.76 -2.74 24.40
N GLY A 22 -24.47 -2.62 25.51
CA GLY A 22 -25.79 -3.21 25.71
C GLY A 22 -26.85 -2.12 25.74
N LEU A 23 -27.63 -1.99 24.68
CA LEU A 23 -29.00 -1.46 24.67
C LEU A 23 -29.78 -2.32 23.67
N ALA A 24 -30.94 -2.88 23.95
CA ALA A 24 -32.01 -2.41 24.80
C ALA A 24 -32.82 -3.58 25.38
N GLY A 25 -33.14 -3.49 26.67
CA GLY A 25 -34.08 -4.35 27.37
C GLY A 25 -34.34 -3.73 28.74
N SER A 26 -35.50 -3.12 28.89
CA SER A 26 -35.99 -2.46 30.10
C SER A 26 -36.10 -3.45 31.26
N GLY A 27 -35.01 -3.63 31.99
CA GLY A 27 -34.94 -4.33 33.27
C GLY A 27 -33.63 -3.95 33.93
N THR A 28 -33.66 -3.65 35.22
CA THR A 28 -32.45 -3.50 36.03
C THR A 28 -31.75 -4.86 36.08
N ALA A 29 -30.95 -5.18 35.06
CA ALA A 29 -30.14 -6.39 35.04
C ALA A 29 -29.05 -6.23 36.10
N ASP A 30 -29.05 -7.12 37.08
CA ASP A 30 -28.03 -7.18 38.12
C ASP A 30 -26.66 -7.40 37.45
N PRO A 31 -25.69 -6.48 37.63
CA PRO A 31 -24.35 -6.64 37.07
C PRO A 31 -23.65 -7.92 37.55
N ALA A 32 -24.12 -8.54 38.65
CA ALA A 32 -23.63 -9.84 39.12
C ALA A 32 -23.98 -11.02 38.19
N GLN A 33 -24.90 -10.85 37.24
CA GLN A 33 -25.32 -11.90 36.29
C GLN A 33 -24.76 -11.74 34.87
N ALA A 34 -23.88 -10.76 34.64
CA ALA A 34 -23.17 -10.64 33.38
C ALA A 34 -22.19 -11.81 33.21
N GLN A 35 -22.60 -12.84 32.45
CA GLN A 35 -21.70 -13.92 32.03
C GLN A 35 -20.68 -13.33 31.05
N PRO A 36 -19.37 -13.45 31.30
CA PRO A 36 -18.37 -13.08 30.33
C PRO A 36 -18.60 -13.92 29.07
N LEU A 37 -18.78 -13.27 27.93
CA LEU A 37 -18.67 -13.97 26.65
C LEU A 37 -17.31 -14.67 26.65
N PRO A 38 -17.24 -15.98 26.36
CA PRO A 38 -15.95 -16.64 26.27
C PRO A 38 -15.14 -15.85 25.26
N ALA A 39 -14.00 -15.32 25.71
CA ALA A 39 -13.01 -14.78 24.81
C ALA A 39 -12.57 -15.96 23.95
N GLY A 40 -13.28 -16.17 22.83
CA GLY A 40 -12.89 -17.13 21.82
C GLY A 40 -11.47 -16.75 21.49
N GLY A 41 -10.53 -17.59 21.93
CA GLY A 41 -9.11 -17.32 21.80
C GLY A 41 -8.86 -17.09 20.33
N ALA A 42 -8.73 -15.83 19.93
CA ALA A 42 -8.30 -15.48 18.61
C ALA A 42 -6.88 -16.03 18.54
N ALA A 43 -6.75 -17.23 17.96
CA ALA A 43 -5.47 -17.84 17.72
C ALA A 43 -4.61 -16.76 17.07
N ALA A 44 -3.43 -16.50 17.66
CA ALA A 44 -2.52 -15.51 17.13
C ALA A 44 -2.29 -15.86 15.65
N LEU A 45 -2.72 -14.95 14.76
CA LEU A 45 -2.49 -15.11 13.34
C LEU A 45 -0.99 -15.32 13.13
N PRO A 46 -0.58 -16.19 12.18
CA PRO A 46 0.82 -16.38 11.89
C PRO A 46 1.47 -15.02 11.58
N PRO A 47 2.76 -14.84 11.91
CA PRO A 47 3.46 -13.60 11.62
C PRO A 47 3.32 -13.28 10.13
N ALA A 48 2.74 -12.13 9.81
CA ALA A 48 2.61 -11.69 8.44
C ALA A 48 4.00 -11.37 7.88
N GLU A 49 4.33 -11.96 6.73
CA GLU A 49 5.52 -11.61 5.97
C GLU A 49 5.23 -10.34 5.16
N TYR A 50 5.78 -9.21 5.60
CA TYR A 50 5.59 -7.93 4.93
C TYR A 50 6.68 -7.69 3.88
N LYS A 51 6.26 -7.31 2.67
CA LYS A 51 7.15 -6.87 1.59
C LYS A 51 7.16 -5.35 1.54
N LEU A 52 8.31 -4.75 1.80
CA LEU A 52 8.49 -3.30 1.72
C LEU A 52 8.90 -2.90 0.30
N GLY A 53 8.20 -1.94 -0.30
CA GLY A 53 8.56 -1.33 -1.58
C GLY A 53 8.71 0.19 -1.48
N MET A 54 9.04 0.83 -2.60
CA MET A 54 9.19 2.28 -2.67
C MET A 54 8.49 2.90 -3.89
N VAL A 55 7.96 4.11 -3.74
CA VAL A 55 7.48 4.92 -4.87
C VAL A 55 8.64 5.74 -5.43
N THR A 56 8.82 5.71 -6.75
CA THR A 56 9.97 6.37 -7.41
C THR A 56 9.91 7.90 -7.42
N TYR A 57 8.77 8.51 -7.07
CA TYR A 57 8.51 9.95 -7.23
C TYR A 57 9.64 10.88 -6.76
N GLN A 58 10.17 10.66 -5.54
CA GLN A 58 11.24 11.50 -4.99
C GLN A 58 12.59 10.80 -4.94
N MET A 59 12.60 9.51 -4.58
CA MET A 59 13.84 8.78 -4.32
C MET A 59 14.47 8.18 -5.58
N GLY A 60 13.63 7.79 -6.56
CA GLY A 60 14.06 7.07 -7.76
C GLY A 60 13.91 7.85 -9.07
N LYS A 61 13.49 9.11 -9.02
CA LYS A 61 13.08 9.86 -10.22
C LYS A 61 14.17 10.02 -11.28
N ASP A 62 15.44 10.09 -10.84
CA ASP A 62 16.60 10.29 -11.69
C ASP A 62 17.36 8.98 -11.95
N MET A 63 16.80 7.84 -11.52
CA MET A 63 17.40 6.52 -11.68
C MET A 63 16.87 5.80 -12.91
N THR A 64 17.74 5.07 -13.60
CA THR A 64 17.33 4.10 -14.63
C THR A 64 16.73 2.84 -13.97
N CYS A 65 16.08 1.98 -14.76
CA CYS A 65 15.60 0.67 -14.26
C CYS A 65 16.73 -0.15 -13.62
N ASP A 66 17.93 -0.14 -14.19
CA ASP A 66 19.08 -0.89 -13.65
C ASP A 66 19.53 -0.34 -12.29
N GLN A 67 19.56 0.99 -12.14
CA GLN A 67 19.90 1.63 -10.87
C GLN A 67 18.84 1.38 -9.79
N LEU A 68 17.56 1.37 -10.16
CA LEU A 68 16.46 1.03 -9.23
C LEU A 68 16.56 -0.42 -8.75
N ILE A 69 16.86 -1.34 -9.66
CA ILE A 69 17.06 -2.76 -9.32
C ILE A 69 18.23 -2.91 -8.36
N GLU A 70 19.37 -2.28 -8.65
CA GLU A 70 20.54 -2.32 -7.78
C GLU A 70 20.23 -1.74 -6.38
N LEU A 71 19.52 -0.61 -6.33
CA LEU A 71 19.06 -0.02 -5.07
C LEU A 71 18.19 -1.01 -4.28
N CYS A 72 17.22 -1.66 -4.93
CA CYS A 72 16.33 -2.61 -4.27
C CYS A 72 17.09 -3.80 -3.71
N ARG A 73 18.01 -4.39 -4.48
CA ARG A 73 18.86 -5.50 -4.03
C ARG A 73 19.73 -5.11 -2.84
N LYS A 74 20.34 -3.93 -2.89
CA LYS A 74 21.21 -3.43 -1.82
C LYS A 74 20.45 -3.16 -0.52
N THR A 75 19.20 -2.72 -0.61
CA THR A 75 18.39 -2.29 0.54
C THR A 75 17.42 -3.35 1.05
N GLY A 76 17.22 -4.43 0.29
CA GLY A 76 16.20 -5.44 0.58
C GLY A 76 14.77 -4.99 0.28
N LEU A 77 14.59 -3.92 -0.50
CA LEU A 77 13.26 -3.53 -0.99
C LEU A 77 12.75 -4.57 -1.98
N ALA A 78 11.53 -5.04 -1.75
CA ALA A 78 10.89 -6.08 -2.54
C ALA A 78 10.28 -5.57 -3.84
N GLY A 79 10.17 -4.24 -4.04
CA GLY A 79 9.58 -3.70 -5.25
C GLY A 79 9.54 -2.17 -5.34
N VAL A 80 9.11 -1.69 -6.50
CA VAL A 80 9.00 -0.28 -6.83
C VAL A 80 7.64 0.06 -7.46
N GLU A 81 7.13 1.24 -7.19
CA GLU A 81 6.10 1.90 -8.01
C GLU A 81 6.80 2.87 -8.97
N LEU A 82 6.79 2.53 -10.26
CA LEU A 82 7.42 3.32 -11.32
C LEU A 82 6.50 4.46 -11.72
N ARG A 83 7.06 5.66 -11.89
CA ARG A 83 6.28 6.85 -12.25
C ARG A 83 6.57 7.33 -13.67
N THR A 84 5.55 7.83 -14.35
CA THR A 84 5.72 8.56 -15.63
C THR A 84 6.59 9.81 -15.45
N THR A 85 7.25 10.23 -16.54
CA THR A 85 8.16 11.38 -16.70
C THR A 85 9.53 11.26 -16.03
N HIS A 86 9.92 10.06 -15.58
CA HIS A 86 11.16 9.85 -14.82
C HIS A 86 12.24 9.16 -15.66
N ALA A 87 13.48 9.18 -15.17
CA ALA A 87 14.67 8.70 -15.89
C ALA A 87 14.65 7.20 -16.19
N HIS A 88 13.82 6.41 -15.51
CA HIS A 88 13.59 4.99 -15.83
C HIS A 88 12.73 4.77 -17.08
N LYS A 89 12.12 5.83 -17.65
CA LYS A 89 11.46 5.84 -18.97
C LYS A 89 10.40 4.74 -19.18
N VAL A 90 9.68 4.39 -18.11
CA VAL A 90 8.53 3.47 -18.22
C VAL A 90 7.30 4.27 -18.61
N GLU A 91 7.15 4.45 -19.92
CA GLU A 91 6.14 5.29 -20.57
C GLU A 91 5.32 4.50 -21.59
N ASP A 92 4.15 5.04 -21.96
CA ASP A 92 3.22 4.41 -22.88
C ASP A 92 3.71 4.38 -24.34
N SER A 93 4.76 5.17 -24.66
CA SER A 93 5.48 5.11 -25.93
C SER A 93 6.31 3.84 -26.13
N LEU A 94 6.55 3.06 -25.07
CA LEU A 94 7.27 1.79 -25.18
C LEU A 94 6.50 0.80 -26.05
N SER A 95 7.22 0.11 -26.95
CA SER A 95 6.72 -1.03 -27.70
C SER A 95 6.41 -2.22 -26.79
N ALA A 96 5.66 -3.20 -27.30
CA ALA A 96 5.36 -4.42 -26.55
C ALA A 96 6.64 -5.20 -26.18
N ALA A 97 7.66 -5.19 -27.05
CA ALA A 97 8.95 -5.84 -26.80
C ALA A 97 9.71 -5.16 -25.66
N GLU A 98 9.86 -3.83 -25.70
CA GLU A 98 10.54 -3.07 -24.64
C GLU A 98 9.83 -3.22 -23.29
N ARG A 99 8.50 -3.28 -23.27
CA ARG A 99 7.73 -3.56 -22.05
C ARG A 99 8.05 -4.93 -21.48
N ALA A 100 8.11 -5.96 -22.34
CA ALA A 100 8.43 -7.32 -21.93
C ALA A 100 9.86 -7.41 -21.38
N GLU A 101 10.82 -6.75 -22.02
CA GLU A 101 12.21 -6.69 -21.58
C GLU A 101 12.35 -6.03 -20.20
N ILE A 102 11.66 -4.92 -19.96
CA ILE A 102 11.67 -4.25 -18.65
C ILE A 102 11.07 -5.17 -17.59
N ARG A 103 9.94 -5.83 -17.86
CA ARG A 103 9.33 -6.77 -16.90
C ARG A 103 10.24 -7.94 -16.58
N ALA A 104 10.84 -8.54 -17.61
CA ALA A 104 11.80 -9.64 -17.43
C ALA A 104 12.97 -9.19 -16.55
N LYS A 105 13.55 -8.02 -16.83
CA LYS A 105 14.65 -7.45 -16.06
C LYS A 105 14.32 -7.31 -14.55
N PHE A 106 13.13 -6.79 -14.22
CA PHE A 106 12.69 -6.66 -12.82
C PHE A 106 12.41 -8.03 -12.18
N ALA A 107 11.75 -8.94 -12.91
CA ALA A 107 11.43 -10.28 -12.44
C ALA A 107 12.69 -11.12 -12.17
N ASP A 108 13.66 -11.10 -13.07
CA ASP A 108 14.94 -11.81 -12.94
C ASP A 108 15.75 -11.31 -11.74
N ALA A 109 15.58 -10.04 -11.37
CA ALA A 109 16.19 -9.45 -10.19
C ALA A 109 15.42 -9.72 -8.88
N GLY A 110 14.25 -10.37 -8.95
CA GLY A 110 13.37 -10.57 -7.80
C GLY A 110 12.75 -9.29 -7.25
N VAL A 111 12.69 -8.22 -8.06
CA VAL A 111 12.13 -6.91 -7.67
C VAL A 111 10.76 -6.75 -8.34
N ALA A 112 9.69 -6.62 -7.55
CA ALA A 112 8.36 -6.43 -8.10
C ALA A 112 8.18 -5.01 -8.67
N ILE A 113 7.56 -4.90 -9.85
CA ILE A 113 6.89 -3.67 -10.25
C ILE A 113 5.55 -3.66 -9.52
N ALA A 114 5.52 -3.05 -8.33
CA ALA A 114 4.38 -3.05 -7.43
C ALA A 114 3.23 -2.15 -7.91
N GLY A 115 3.53 -1.18 -8.78
CA GLY A 115 2.54 -0.28 -9.34
C GLY A 115 3.13 0.66 -10.38
N LEU A 116 2.25 1.40 -11.03
CA LEU A 116 2.59 2.43 -12.02
C LEU A 116 1.86 3.73 -11.68
N GLY A 117 2.62 4.78 -11.40
CA GLY A 117 2.11 6.07 -10.95
C GLY A 117 2.08 7.12 -12.05
N THR A 118 0.92 7.74 -12.26
CA THR A 118 0.71 8.78 -13.26
C THR A 118 0.39 10.13 -12.61
N ALA A 119 0.33 11.19 -13.42
CA ALA A 119 -0.13 12.50 -13.00
C ALA A 119 -1.42 12.92 -13.74
N PHE A 120 -2.24 11.95 -14.18
CA PHE A 120 -3.49 12.26 -14.89
C PHE A 120 -4.48 13.01 -13.99
N GLU A 121 -4.88 14.21 -14.42
CA GLU A 121 -5.73 15.13 -13.66
C GLU A 121 -7.22 14.95 -13.98
N PHE A 122 -7.85 13.91 -13.42
CA PHE A 122 -9.29 13.68 -13.58
C PHE A 122 -10.17 14.71 -12.88
N HIS A 123 -9.59 15.52 -11.99
CA HIS A 123 -10.25 16.58 -11.23
C HIS A 123 -10.15 17.96 -11.91
N SER A 124 -9.61 18.04 -13.12
CA SER A 124 -9.45 19.29 -13.85
C SER A 124 -10.80 19.96 -14.12
N ARG A 125 -10.87 21.29 -13.99
CA ARG A 125 -12.06 22.08 -14.39
C ARG A 125 -12.21 22.22 -15.90
N ASN A 126 -11.18 21.87 -16.67
CA ASN A 126 -11.20 21.90 -18.12
C ASN A 126 -11.61 20.52 -18.66
N GLU A 127 -12.79 20.43 -19.26
CA GLU A 127 -13.33 19.17 -19.79
C GLU A 127 -12.42 18.53 -20.85
N ASN A 128 -11.76 19.34 -21.70
CA ASN A 128 -10.83 18.82 -22.70
C ASN A 128 -9.60 18.18 -22.05
N LYS A 129 -9.10 18.75 -20.94
CA LYS A 129 -8.00 18.17 -20.17
C LYS A 129 -8.40 16.84 -19.53
N VAL A 130 -9.64 16.74 -19.02
CA VAL A 130 -10.16 15.47 -18.47
C VAL A 130 -10.23 14.40 -19.57
N ARG A 131 -10.74 14.72 -20.76
CA ARG A 131 -10.79 13.78 -21.89
C ARG A 131 -9.39 13.30 -22.30
N GLU A 132 -8.43 14.22 -22.41
CA GLU A 132 -7.03 13.90 -22.69
C GLU A 132 -6.43 12.94 -21.64
N ASN A 133 -6.65 13.23 -20.36
CA ASN A 133 -6.18 12.39 -19.24
C ASN A 133 -6.84 11.00 -19.22
N ILE A 134 -8.12 10.89 -19.59
CA ILE A 134 -8.80 9.61 -19.74
C ILE A 134 -8.15 8.77 -20.84
N GLU A 135 -7.93 9.35 -22.03
CA GLU A 135 -7.27 8.61 -23.12
C GLU A 135 -5.83 8.24 -22.78
N GLY A 136 -5.07 9.16 -22.17
CA GLY A 136 -3.73 8.88 -21.66
C GLY A 136 -3.72 7.73 -20.65
N SER A 137 -4.68 7.71 -19.72
CA SER A 137 -4.77 6.64 -18.72
C SER A 137 -5.08 5.26 -19.32
N LYS A 138 -5.91 5.20 -20.36
CA LYS A 138 -6.17 3.97 -21.12
C LYS A 138 -4.91 3.47 -21.83
N SER A 139 -4.13 4.39 -22.41
CA SER A 139 -2.85 4.06 -23.05
C SER A 139 -1.84 3.53 -22.03
N TYR A 140 -1.68 4.24 -20.91
CA TYR A 140 -0.74 3.90 -19.85
C TYR A 140 -1.11 2.62 -19.10
N ALA A 141 -2.41 2.30 -18.94
CA ALA A 141 -2.87 1.04 -18.34
C ALA A 141 -2.37 -0.20 -19.08
N LYS A 142 -2.01 -0.09 -20.37
CA LYS A 142 -1.39 -1.18 -21.13
C LYS A 142 0.04 -1.51 -20.68
N LEU A 143 0.63 -0.70 -19.81
CA LEU A 143 1.92 -0.99 -19.16
C LEU A 143 1.75 -1.90 -17.94
N ALA A 144 0.54 -2.09 -17.42
CA ALA A 144 0.24 -2.92 -16.24
C ALA A 144 0.22 -4.42 -16.56
#